data_AF-A0A8S1B6R9-F1
#
_entry.id   AF-A0A8S1B6R9-F1
#
_cell.length_a   1.000
_cell.length_b   1.000
_cell.length_c   1.000
_cell.angle_alpha   90.00
_cell.angle_beta   90.00
_cell.angle_gamma   90.00
#
_symmetry.space_group_name_H-M   'P 1'
#
loop_
_entity.id
_entity.type
_entity.pdbx_description
1 polymer ?
#
loop_
_entity_poly.entity_id
_entity_poly.type
_entity_poly.pdbx_seq_one_letter_code
_entity_poly.pdbx_strand_id
1 'polypeptide(L)'
;MTSLPGTEAAHQLVVCVRNKCTPEEALNVLRELPNPLREGEQPAAAQAAPYNPLKIDVFVQTLLNLGSKSISHSFAAISKFHYVFKILAESEEAQICILRNVWELWQRHPQMVCVLVDKMLKTQIVECNAVATWLFSKEMAPFFTHGYLWEVLHLTIDKMNKHVSKLSGELQEAREALARADSSSSDSEDENSSKKKKDQDKPTEEAVERMEERLEAAHMDQKRLFLIVFQRFIMILSEHLVRCDTDARDPDTHWYRSTVGRLRQVFLIHHEQVQKYSSTLETLLFTQDLDPHILDVFHQFIALTA
;
A
#
# COMPACT_ATOMS: atom_id res chain seq x y z
N MET A 1 -2.13 -29.29 -26.54
CA MET A 1 -1.95 -28.33 -25.43
C MET A 1 -2.31 -26.97 -25.97
N THR A 2 -3.43 -26.39 -25.52
CA THR A 2 -3.77 -25.00 -25.81
C THR A 2 -2.70 -24.09 -25.22
N SER A 3 -2.20 -23.13 -25.99
CA SER A 3 -1.21 -22.16 -25.52
C SER A 3 -1.81 -21.30 -24.40
N LEU A 4 -0.97 -20.86 -23.45
CA LEU A 4 -1.41 -19.97 -22.38
C LEU A 4 -1.88 -18.62 -22.97
N PRO A 5 -2.93 -17.99 -22.41
CA PRO A 5 -3.36 -16.65 -22.84
C PRO A 5 -2.21 -15.65 -22.81
N GLY A 6 -2.10 -14.79 -23.83
CA GLY A 6 -1.06 -13.75 -23.88
C GLY A 6 0.36 -14.23 -24.20
N THR A 7 0.59 -15.52 -24.48
CA THR A 7 1.93 -16.08 -24.81
C THR A 7 2.63 -15.32 -25.94
N GLU A 8 1.91 -14.98 -27.01
CA GLU A 8 2.49 -14.25 -28.14
C GLU A 8 2.94 -12.83 -27.75
N ALA A 9 2.09 -12.10 -27.03
CA ALA A 9 2.43 -10.78 -26.51
C ALA A 9 3.60 -10.83 -25.53
N ALA A 10 3.69 -11.86 -24.68
CA ALA A 10 4.81 -12.06 -23.77
C ALA A 10 6.13 -12.25 -24.55
N HIS A 11 6.14 -13.09 -25.59
CA HIS A 11 7.32 -13.26 -26.45
C HIS A 11 7.71 -11.98 -27.18
N GLN A 12 6.75 -11.25 -27.73
CA GLN A 12 7.00 -9.94 -28.37
C GLN A 12 7.59 -8.95 -27.36
N LEU A 13 7.03 -8.89 -26.14
CA LEU A 13 7.51 -8.02 -25.08
C LEU A 13 8.93 -8.38 -24.65
N VAL A 14 9.28 -9.67 -24.57
CA VAL A 14 10.66 -10.12 -24.31
C VAL A 14 11.63 -9.55 -25.34
N VAL A 15 11.29 -9.65 -26.63
CA VAL A 15 12.13 -9.14 -27.73
C VAL A 15 12.25 -7.62 -27.63
N CYS A 16 11.14 -6.89 -27.46
CA CYS A 16 11.12 -5.44 -27.32
C CYS A 16 12.00 -4.97 -26.15
N VAL A 17 11.85 -5.56 -24.96
CA VAL A 17 12.62 -5.16 -23.77
C VAL A 17 14.11 -5.43 -23.96
N ARG A 18 14.49 -6.57 -24.53
CA ARG A 18 15.90 -6.91 -24.85
C ARG A 18 16.52 -5.95 -25.86
N ASN A 19 15.73 -5.49 -26.83
CA ASN A 19 16.12 -4.47 -27.81
C ASN A 19 16.05 -3.03 -27.27
N LYS A 20 15.95 -2.87 -25.94
CA LYS A 20 15.96 -1.58 -25.25
C LYS A 20 14.80 -0.64 -25.64
N CYS A 21 13.62 -1.20 -25.93
CA CYS A 21 12.42 -0.42 -26.24
C CYS A 21 12.09 0.68 -25.22
N THR A 22 11.27 1.65 -25.66
CA THR A 22 10.68 2.68 -24.80
C THR A 22 9.46 2.14 -24.03
N PRO A 23 9.03 2.81 -22.95
CA PRO A 23 7.79 2.47 -22.24
C PRO A 23 6.54 2.44 -23.14
N GLU A 24 6.45 3.35 -24.11
CA GLU A 24 5.33 3.45 -25.05
C GLU A 24 5.31 2.27 -26.03
N GLU A 25 6.48 1.84 -26.51
CA GLU A 25 6.61 0.65 -27.34
C GLU A 25 6.18 -0.61 -26.58
N ALA A 26 6.56 -0.74 -25.30
CA ALA A 26 6.09 -1.83 -24.45
C ALA A 26 4.57 -1.81 -24.25
N LEU A 27 3.96 -0.63 -24.04
CA LEU A 27 2.50 -0.48 -23.94
C LEU A 27 1.78 -0.86 -25.24
N ASN A 28 2.37 -0.57 -26.39
CA ASN A 28 1.78 -0.92 -27.68
C ASN A 28 1.66 -2.45 -27.85
N VAL A 29 2.64 -3.22 -27.38
CA VAL A 29 2.57 -4.70 -27.38
C VAL A 29 1.39 -5.20 -26.56
N LEU A 30 1.06 -4.51 -25.45
CA LEU A 30 -0.04 -4.89 -24.57
C LEU A 30 -1.41 -4.42 -25.07
N ARG A 31 -1.49 -3.57 -26.10
CA ARG A 31 -2.73 -2.89 -26.49
C ARG A 31 -3.84 -3.87 -26.89
N GLU A 32 -3.49 -4.87 -27.68
CA GLU A 32 -4.40 -5.83 -28.31
C GLU A 32 -4.77 -7.02 -27.39
N LEU A 33 -4.24 -7.07 -26.17
CA LEU A 33 -4.59 -8.16 -25.24
C LEU A 33 -6.06 -8.08 -24.81
N PRO A 34 -6.82 -9.19 -24.91
CA PRO A 34 -8.21 -9.23 -24.49
C PRO A 34 -8.33 -8.96 -22.99
N ASN A 35 -9.49 -8.46 -22.55
CA ASN A 35 -9.77 -8.30 -21.14
C ASN A 35 -10.68 -9.44 -20.67
N PRO A 36 -10.15 -10.43 -19.93
CA PRO A 36 -10.95 -11.59 -19.51
C PRO A 36 -12.10 -11.19 -18.56
N LEU A 37 -12.03 -10.02 -17.90
CA LEU A 37 -13.11 -9.51 -17.06
C LEU A 37 -14.29 -8.96 -17.87
N ARG A 38 -14.14 -8.74 -19.18
CA ARG A 38 -15.22 -8.29 -20.07
C ARG A 38 -15.96 -9.45 -20.76
N GLU A 39 -15.40 -10.66 -20.73
CA GLU A 39 -15.93 -11.83 -21.43
C GLU A 39 -16.86 -12.70 -20.55
N GLY A 40 -16.98 -12.40 -19.26
CA GLY A 40 -17.97 -13.06 -18.38
C GLY A 40 -19.37 -12.51 -18.61
N GLU A 41 -20.39 -13.37 -18.57
CA GLU A 41 -21.83 -13.02 -18.56
C GLU A 41 -22.21 -12.21 -17.30
N GLN A 42 -21.70 -10.99 -17.18
CA GLN A 42 -22.15 -10.04 -16.16
C GLN A 42 -23.18 -9.11 -16.80
N PRO A 43 -24.35 -8.90 -16.17
CA PRO A 43 -25.37 -8.02 -16.71
C PRO A 43 -24.78 -6.62 -16.92
N ALA A 44 -25.24 -5.94 -17.98
CA ALA A 44 -24.74 -4.67 -18.52
C ALA A 44 -24.69 -3.46 -17.54
N ALA A 45 -24.96 -3.67 -16.26
CA ALA A 45 -24.80 -2.71 -15.17
C ALA A 45 -23.47 -2.87 -14.39
N ALA A 46 -22.70 -3.94 -14.62
CA ALA A 46 -21.33 -4.05 -14.11
C ALA A 46 -20.42 -3.16 -14.97
N GLN A 47 -19.98 -2.05 -14.36
CA GLN A 47 -19.09 -1.03 -14.91
C GLN A 47 -17.96 -1.65 -15.74
N ALA A 48 -17.57 -0.99 -16.84
CA ALA A 48 -16.41 -1.37 -17.65
C ALA A 48 -15.26 -1.77 -16.73
N ALA A 49 -14.84 -3.05 -16.77
CA ALA A 49 -13.88 -3.59 -15.81
C ALA A 49 -12.71 -2.61 -15.63
N PRO A 50 -12.44 -2.14 -14.39
CA PRO A 50 -11.59 -0.97 -14.14
C PRO A 50 -10.11 -1.21 -14.46
N TYR A 51 -9.75 -2.43 -14.86
CA TYR A 51 -8.41 -2.81 -15.26
C TYR A 51 -8.45 -4.06 -16.16
N ASN A 52 -7.32 -4.40 -16.76
CA ASN A 52 -7.14 -5.62 -17.54
C ASN A 52 -6.08 -6.52 -16.88
N PRO A 53 -6.48 -7.62 -16.22
CA PRO A 53 -5.54 -8.49 -15.51
C PRO A 53 -4.56 -9.21 -16.43
N LEU A 54 -4.93 -9.52 -17.68
CA LEU A 54 -4.03 -10.18 -18.63
C LEU A 54 -2.91 -9.25 -19.10
N LYS A 55 -3.21 -7.95 -19.29
CA LYS A 55 -2.16 -6.95 -19.58
C LYS A 55 -1.16 -6.83 -18.44
N ILE A 56 -1.66 -6.81 -17.20
CA ILE A 56 -0.84 -6.77 -15.99
C ILE A 56 0.02 -8.03 -15.90
N ASP A 57 -0.58 -9.20 -16.03
CA ASP A 57 0.10 -10.48 -15.95
C ASP A 57 1.25 -10.58 -16.95
N VAL A 58 0.96 -10.43 -18.24
CA VAL A 58 1.98 -10.49 -19.30
C VAL A 58 3.11 -9.49 -19.06
N PHE A 59 2.77 -8.26 -18.67
CA PHE A 59 3.77 -7.21 -18.44
C PHE A 59 4.65 -7.49 -17.21
N VAL A 60 4.04 -7.75 -16.06
CA VAL A 60 4.74 -7.92 -14.78
C VAL A 60 5.58 -9.19 -14.79
N GLN A 61 5.02 -10.32 -15.24
CA GLN A 61 5.74 -11.58 -15.36
C GLN A 61 6.95 -11.43 -16.28
N THR A 62 6.76 -10.86 -17.48
CA THR A 62 7.84 -10.70 -18.47
C THR A 62 8.94 -9.78 -17.95
N LEU A 63 8.57 -8.61 -17.44
CA LEU A 63 9.53 -7.58 -17.04
C LEU A 63 10.37 -8.05 -15.84
N LEU A 64 9.72 -8.59 -14.80
CA LEU A 64 10.41 -9.04 -13.59
C LEU A 64 11.22 -10.31 -13.83
N ASN A 65 10.78 -11.21 -14.72
CA ASN A 65 11.58 -12.35 -15.13
C ASN A 65 12.86 -11.91 -15.87
N LEU A 66 12.79 -10.92 -16.76
CA LEU A 66 13.98 -10.34 -17.41
C LEU A 66 14.90 -9.61 -16.41
N GLY A 67 14.33 -9.00 -15.37
CA GLY A 67 15.04 -8.35 -14.27
C GLY A 67 15.55 -9.30 -13.17
N SER A 68 15.38 -10.62 -13.31
CA SER A 68 15.57 -11.60 -12.23
C SER A 68 17.03 -11.83 -11.81
N LYS A 69 18.01 -11.34 -12.58
CA LYS A 69 19.44 -11.56 -12.33
C LYS A 69 19.91 -11.02 -10.96
N SER A 70 19.39 -9.88 -10.53
CA SER A 70 19.63 -9.34 -9.19
C SER A 70 18.57 -8.31 -8.81
N ILE A 71 18.50 -7.98 -7.51
CA ILE A 71 17.63 -6.92 -6.99
C ILE A 71 17.82 -5.60 -7.77
N SER A 72 19.08 -5.22 -8.05
CA SER A 72 19.39 -4.00 -8.82
C SER A 72 18.83 -4.04 -10.24
N HIS A 73 18.86 -5.20 -10.92
CA HIS A 73 18.26 -5.33 -12.26
C HIS A 73 16.74 -5.20 -12.20
N SER A 74 16.08 -5.81 -11.22
CA SER A 74 14.64 -5.66 -11.01
C SER A 74 14.25 -4.21 -10.71
N PHE A 75 15.03 -3.51 -9.88
CA PHE A 75 14.80 -2.09 -9.58
C PHE A 75 15.01 -1.17 -10.78
N ALA A 76 16.03 -1.43 -11.59
CA ALA A 76 16.26 -0.72 -12.84
C ALA A 76 15.11 -0.97 -13.83
N ALA A 77 14.60 -2.20 -13.94
CA ALA A 77 13.46 -2.54 -14.76
C ALA A 77 12.18 -1.79 -14.32
N ILE A 78 11.86 -1.82 -13.01
CA ILE A 78 10.72 -1.08 -12.44
C ILE A 78 10.85 0.43 -12.72
N SER A 79 12.05 0.99 -12.54
CA SER A 79 12.27 2.43 -12.72
C SER A 79 12.17 2.83 -14.20
N LYS A 80 12.71 2.01 -15.11
CA LYS A 80 12.63 2.26 -16.57
C LYS A 80 11.20 2.24 -17.09
N PHE A 81 10.38 1.30 -16.62
CA PHE A 81 9.00 1.13 -17.07
C PHE A 81 7.96 1.62 -16.06
N HIS A 82 8.35 2.56 -15.18
CA HIS A 82 7.46 3.13 -14.15
C HIS A 82 6.18 3.73 -14.75
N TYR A 83 6.29 4.42 -15.89
CA TYR A 83 5.15 4.96 -16.63
C TYR A 83 4.12 3.87 -17.00
N VAL A 84 4.59 2.71 -17.49
CA VAL A 84 3.71 1.58 -17.83
C VAL A 84 3.02 1.02 -16.59
N PHE A 85 3.77 0.88 -15.49
CA PHE A 85 3.18 0.49 -14.20
C PHE A 85 2.08 1.45 -13.75
N LYS A 86 2.29 2.77 -13.88
CA LYS A 86 1.28 3.77 -13.48
C LYS A 86 -0.01 3.70 -14.30
N ILE A 87 0.09 3.44 -15.60
CA ILE A 87 -1.10 3.21 -16.45
C ILE A 87 -1.79 1.89 -16.09
N LEU A 88 -1.03 0.84 -15.79
CA LEU A 88 -1.62 -0.45 -15.47
C LEU A 88 -2.20 -0.51 -14.05
N ALA A 89 -1.76 0.37 -13.14
CA ALA A 89 -2.09 0.36 -11.70
C ALA A 89 -3.14 1.42 -11.30
N GLU A 90 -4.04 1.80 -12.22
CA GLU A 90 -4.99 2.90 -12.02
C GLU A 90 -6.02 2.66 -10.90
N SER A 91 -6.39 1.40 -10.62
CA SER A 91 -7.35 1.02 -9.57
C SER A 91 -6.69 0.17 -8.48
N GLU A 92 -7.33 0.11 -7.30
CA GLU A 92 -6.86 -0.73 -6.18
C GLU A 92 -6.80 -2.20 -6.60
N GLU A 93 -7.78 -2.69 -7.35
CA GLU A 93 -7.83 -4.06 -7.86
C GLU A 93 -6.68 -4.34 -8.84
N ALA A 94 -6.29 -3.35 -9.65
CA ALA A 94 -5.14 -3.46 -10.53
C ALA A 94 -3.82 -3.53 -9.75
N GLN A 95 -3.68 -2.72 -8.69
CA GLN A 95 -2.52 -2.76 -7.80
C GLN A 95 -2.41 -4.12 -7.08
N ILE A 96 -3.53 -4.68 -6.59
CA ILE A 96 -3.59 -6.02 -6.02
C ILE A 96 -3.21 -7.08 -7.07
N CYS A 97 -3.65 -6.91 -8.33
CA CYS A 97 -3.27 -7.81 -9.43
C CYS A 97 -1.76 -7.76 -9.73
N ILE A 98 -1.13 -6.59 -9.65
CA ILE A 98 0.34 -6.45 -9.75
C ILE A 98 1.03 -7.19 -8.60
N LEU A 99 0.56 -7.01 -7.35
CA LEU A 99 1.11 -7.67 -6.17
C LEU A 99 1.00 -9.20 -6.27
N ARG A 100 -0.13 -9.70 -6.77
CA ARG A 100 -0.32 -11.13 -7.06
C ARG A 100 0.71 -11.65 -8.07
N ASN A 101 0.95 -10.91 -9.16
CA ASN A 101 1.96 -11.30 -10.14
C ASN A 101 3.39 -11.31 -9.56
N VAL A 102 3.72 -10.35 -8.71
CA VAL A 102 4.98 -10.34 -7.96
C VAL A 102 5.10 -11.59 -7.09
N TRP A 103 4.03 -11.93 -6.37
CA TRP A 103 3.96 -13.10 -5.52
C TRP A 103 4.11 -14.40 -6.29
N GLU A 104 3.33 -14.62 -7.35
CA GLU A 104 3.36 -15.85 -8.15
C GLU A 104 4.77 -16.13 -8.69
N LEU A 105 5.48 -15.08 -9.13
CA LEU A 105 6.85 -15.18 -9.64
C LEU A 105 7.90 -15.40 -8.53
N TRP A 106 7.73 -14.77 -7.36
CA TRP A 106 8.78 -14.68 -6.33
C TRP A 106 8.44 -15.33 -4.98
N GLN A 107 7.34 -16.06 -4.83
CA GLN A 107 6.93 -16.70 -3.57
C GLN A 107 8.00 -17.64 -2.96
N ARG A 108 8.91 -18.18 -3.79
CA ARG A 108 10.04 -19.01 -3.35
C ARG A 108 11.27 -18.22 -2.92
N HIS A 109 11.24 -16.89 -3.06
CA HIS A 109 12.31 -15.97 -2.69
C HIS A 109 11.75 -14.83 -1.81
N PRO A 110 11.51 -15.07 -0.51
CA PRO A 110 10.86 -14.12 0.39
C PRO A 110 11.48 -12.71 0.39
N GLN A 111 12.83 -12.63 0.43
CA GLN A 111 13.53 -11.35 0.40
C GLN A 111 13.21 -10.53 -0.87
N MET A 112 13.07 -11.19 -2.04
CA MET A 112 12.74 -10.51 -3.29
C MET A 112 11.33 -9.91 -3.23
N VAL A 113 10.35 -10.65 -2.68
CA VAL A 113 8.99 -10.13 -2.45
C VAL A 113 9.03 -8.87 -1.59
N CYS A 114 9.73 -8.92 -0.44
CA CYS A 114 9.83 -7.77 0.47
C CYS A 114 10.43 -6.53 -0.21
N VAL A 115 11.55 -6.68 -0.94
CA VAL A 115 12.22 -5.53 -1.58
C VAL A 115 11.47 -5.01 -2.81
N LEU A 116 10.73 -5.86 -3.54
CA LEU A 116 9.91 -5.42 -4.67
C LEU A 116 8.67 -4.67 -4.18
N VAL A 117 7.97 -5.16 -3.15
CA VAL A 117 6.84 -4.44 -2.55
C VAL A 117 7.31 -3.11 -1.97
N ASP A 118 8.46 -3.09 -1.27
CA ASP A 118 9.09 -1.85 -0.82
C ASP A 118 9.38 -0.90 -1.99
N LYS A 119 9.97 -1.38 -3.09
CA LYS A 119 10.25 -0.55 -4.26
C LYS A 119 8.96 0.02 -4.86
N MET A 120 7.91 -0.80 -5.03
CA MET A 120 6.63 -0.39 -5.61
C MET A 120 5.90 0.65 -4.77
N LEU A 121 5.92 0.52 -3.44
CA LEU A 121 5.41 1.52 -2.51
C LEU A 121 6.20 2.84 -2.60
N LYS A 122 7.54 2.76 -2.64
CA LYS A 122 8.43 3.95 -2.76
C LYS A 122 8.21 4.72 -4.07
N THR A 123 7.89 4.01 -5.15
CA THR A 123 7.63 4.62 -6.46
C THR A 123 6.14 4.87 -6.71
N GLN A 124 5.28 4.74 -5.68
CA GLN A 124 3.83 4.95 -5.79
C GLN A 124 3.19 4.16 -6.95
N ILE A 125 3.69 2.95 -7.21
CA ILE A 125 3.05 2.00 -8.14
C ILE A 125 1.86 1.35 -7.44
N VAL A 126 2.04 1.00 -6.17
CA VAL A 126 0.99 0.48 -5.29
C VAL A 126 0.89 1.35 -4.05
N GLU A 127 -0.30 1.39 -3.48
CA GLU A 127 -0.61 2.09 -2.23
C GLU A 127 -0.60 1.14 -1.03
N CYS A 128 -0.49 1.71 0.17
CA CYS A 128 -0.44 0.92 1.40
C CYS A 128 -1.72 0.10 1.61
N ASN A 129 -2.88 0.66 1.24
CA ASN A 129 -4.18 0.00 1.35
C ASN A 129 -4.23 -1.25 0.46
N ALA A 130 -3.77 -1.15 -0.79
CA ALA A 130 -3.72 -2.29 -1.72
C ALA A 130 -2.82 -3.42 -1.18
N VAL A 131 -1.66 -3.08 -0.59
CA VAL A 131 -0.76 -4.07 0.03
C VAL A 131 -1.43 -4.76 1.23
N ALA A 132 -2.07 -4.00 2.11
CA ALA A 132 -2.81 -4.57 3.24
C ALA A 132 -3.95 -5.49 2.74
N THR A 133 -4.79 -5.02 1.81
CA THR A 133 -5.88 -5.83 1.24
C THR A 133 -5.35 -7.12 0.58
N TRP A 134 -4.23 -7.05 -0.15
CA TRP A 134 -3.60 -8.22 -0.76
C TRP A 134 -3.10 -9.24 0.27
N LEU A 135 -2.42 -8.80 1.34
CA LEU A 135 -1.86 -9.69 2.37
C LEU A 135 -2.93 -10.53 3.10
N PHE A 136 -4.13 -9.97 3.27
CA PHE A 136 -5.28 -10.66 3.88
C PHE A 136 -6.20 -11.33 2.86
N SER A 137 -5.80 -11.42 1.59
CA SER A 137 -6.60 -12.07 0.55
C SER A 137 -6.66 -13.59 0.75
N LYS A 138 -7.68 -14.23 0.17
CA LYS A 138 -7.86 -15.68 0.22
C LYS A 138 -6.67 -16.46 -0.36
N GLU A 139 -5.99 -15.88 -1.34
CA GLU A 139 -4.80 -16.46 -1.97
C GLU A 139 -3.62 -16.55 -0.99
N MET A 140 -3.50 -15.56 -0.10
CA MET A 140 -2.42 -15.49 0.88
C MET A 140 -2.70 -16.33 2.13
N ALA A 141 -3.94 -16.77 2.34
CA ALA A 141 -4.35 -17.53 3.53
C ALA A 141 -3.48 -18.78 3.82
N PRO A 142 -3.07 -19.61 2.83
CA PRO A 142 -2.20 -20.76 3.07
C PRO A 142 -0.80 -20.37 3.60
N PHE A 143 -0.37 -19.13 3.37
CA PHE A 143 0.96 -18.63 3.68
C PHE A 143 0.98 -17.72 4.91
N PHE A 144 -0.18 -17.50 5.54
CA PHE A 144 -0.39 -16.47 6.55
C PHE A 144 0.49 -16.60 7.79
N THR A 145 0.94 -17.81 8.11
CA THR A 145 1.87 -18.06 9.23
C THR A 145 3.34 -17.78 8.87
N HIS A 146 3.66 -17.46 7.61
CA HIS A 146 5.02 -17.12 7.21
C HIS A 146 5.44 -15.74 7.73
N GLY A 147 6.57 -15.69 8.44
CA GLY A 147 7.05 -14.49 9.11
C GLY A 147 7.21 -13.27 8.22
N TYR A 148 7.74 -13.45 7.00
CA TYR A 148 8.06 -12.36 6.10
C TYR A 148 6.83 -11.62 5.54
N LEU A 149 5.64 -12.23 5.52
CA LEU A 149 4.40 -11.51 5.14
C LEU A 149 4.10 -10.40 6.16
N TRP A 150 4.42 -10.64 7.42
CA TRP A 150 4.28 -9.68 8.49
C TRP A 150 5.35 -8.60 8.43
N GLU A 151 6.56 -8.95 7.98
CA GLU A 151 7.58 -7.93 7.66
C GLU A 151 7.08 -6.98 6.57
N VAL A 152 6.41 -7.48 5.53
CA VAL A 152 5.79 -6.65 4.49
C VAL A 152 4.69 -5.76 5.08
N LEU A 153 3.83 -6.30 5.95
CA LEU A 153 2.79 -5.51 6.62
C LEU A 153 3.39 -4.37 7.45
N HIS A 154 4.34 -4.68 8.34
CA HIS A 154 4.96 -3.68 9.21
C HIS A 154 5.76 -2.66 8.40
N LEU A 155 6.48 -3.07 7.36
CA LEU A 155 7.16 -2.16 6.43
C LEU A 155 6.17 -1.19 5.77
N THR A 156 4.99 -1.68 5.40
CA THR A 156 3.94 -0.86 4.77
C THR A 156 3.38 0.17 5.75
N ILE A 157 3.06 -0.24 6.98
CA ILE A 157 2.59 0.67 8.03
C ILE A 157 3.67 1.71 8.38
N ASP A 158 4.92 1.27 8.55
CA ASP A 158 6.05 2.16 8.85
C ASP A 158 6.24 3.23 7.78
N LYS A 159 6.02 2.88 6.51
CA LYS A 159 6.09 3.85 5.42
C LYS A 159 5.00 4.89 5.50
N MET A 160 3.77 4.47 5.75
CA MET A 160 2.66 5.40 5.93
C MET A 160 2.92 6.33 7.13
N ASN A 161 3.39 5.78 8.25
CA ASN A 161 3.76 6.55 9.43
C ASN A 161 4.85 7.58 9.12
N LYS A 162 5.94 7.15 8.44
CA LYS A 162 7.03 8.05 8.04
C LYS A 162 6.57 9.12 7.06
N HIS A 163 5.64 8.80 6.17
CA HIS A 163 5.08 9.77 5.22
C HIS A 163 4.32 10.88 5.96
N VAL A 164 3.43 10.51 6.89
CA VAL A 164 2.69 11.46 7.73
C VAL A 164 3.64 12.31 8.58
N SER A 165 4.61 11.68 9.28
CA SER A 165 5.57 12.41 10.10
C SER A 165 6.41 13.39 9.28
N LYS A 166 6.80 13.00 8.06
CA LYS A 166 7.55 13.88 7.15
C LYS A 166 6.72 15.10 6.74
N LEU A 167 5.48 14.89 6.28
CA LEU A 167 4.60 16.00 5.90
C LEU A 167 4.28 16.93 7.08
N SER A 168 4.10 16.37 8.28
CA SER A 168 3.89 17.16 9.49
C SER A 168 5.10 18.03 9.84
N GLY A 169 6.32 17.51 9.69
CA GLY A 169 7.55 18.27 9.89
C GLY A 169 7.71 19.39 8.86
N GLU A 170 7.52 19.08 7.58
CA GLU A 170 7.60 20.06 6.48
C GLU A 170 6.58 21.21 6.65
N LEU A 171 5.35 20.90 7.09
CA LEU A 171 4.33 21.91 7.38
C LEU A 171 4.72 22.80 8.57
N GLN A 172 5.24 22.21 9.65
CA GLN A 172 5.67 22.97 10.83
C GLN A 172 6.81 23.94 10.47
N GLU A 173 7.81 23.47 9.70
CA GLU A 173 8.90 24.30 9.21
C GLU A 173 8.41 25.47 8.32
N ALA A 174 7.44 25.21 7.44
CA ALA A 174 6.85 26.23 6.58
C ALA A 174 6.08 27.29 7.38
N ARG A 175 5.26 26.88 8.36
CA ARG A 175 4.53 27.79 9.25
C ARG A 175 5.47 28.67 10.08
N GLU A 176 6.55 28.10 10.61
CA GLU A 176 7.56 28.87 11.35
C GLU A 176 8.34 29.86 10.47
N ALA A 177 8.68 29.46 9.24
CA ALA A 177 9.32 30.35 8.27
C ALA A 177 8.42 31.54 7.92
N LEU A 178 7.11 31.30 7.73
CA LEU A 178 6.13 32.34 7.48
C LEU A 178 6.00 33.31 8.67
N ALA A 179 5.82 32.78 9.88
CA ALA A 179 5.71 33.60 11.11
C ALA A 179 6.94 34.48 11.35
N ARG A 180 8.16 33.95 11.13
CA ARG A 180 9.41 34.72 11.25
C ARG A 180 9.52 35.84 10.22
N ALA A 181 8.99 35.63 9.01
CA ALA A 181 9.00 36.63 7.97
C ALA A 181 8.02 37.78 8.28
N ASP A 182 6.86 37.49 8.85
CA ASP A 182 5.87 38.50 9.22
C ASP A 182 6.33 39.35 10.41
N SER A 183 6.97 38.74 11.42
CA SER A 183 7.54 39.50 12.55
C SER A 183 8.66 40.44 12.09
N SER A 184 9.48 40.03 11.13
CA SER A 184 10.57 40.88 10.58
C SER A 184 10.08 42.04 9.73
N SER A 185 8.84 41.98 9.21
CA SER A 185 8.23 43.05 8.44
C SER A 185 7.64 44.16 9.31
N SER A 186 7.33 43.86 10.59
CA SER A 186 6.70 44.80 11.52
C SER A 186 7.70 45.66 12.31
N ASP A 187 8.99 45.30 12.31
CA ASP A 187 10.07 45.93 13.11
C ASP A 187 11.04 46.80 12.25
N SER A 188 10.66 47.20 11.04
CA SER A 188 11.55 47.95 10.13
C SER A 188 10.83 49.11 9.43
N GLU A 189 10.62 50.20 10.17
CA GLU A 189 10.27 51.52 9.60
C GLU A 189 11.48 52.36 9.16
N ASP A 190 12.73 51.86 9.18
CA ASP A 190 13.89 52.64 8.74
C ASP A 190 14.66 52.04 7.55
N GLU A 191 14.64 52.81 6.46
CA GLU A 191 15.67 53.03 5.44
C GLU A 191 16.34 51.82 4.74
N ASN A 192 15.82 51.56 3.53
CA ASN A 192 16.57 51.57 2.26
C ASN A 192 17.63 50.48 1.94
N SER A 193 17.44 49.87 0.76
CA SER A 193 18.47 49.31 -0.14
C SER A 193 19.00 47.86 0.00
N SER A 194 18.18 46.85 0.35
CA SER A 194 18.56 45.44 0.04
C SER A 194 17.43 44.42 -0.15
N LYS A 195 16.16 44.85 -0.18
CA LYS A 195 14.96 43.97 -0.15
C LYS A 195 14.71 43.06 -1.37
N LYS A 196 15.44 43.17 -2.47
CA LYS A 196 15.08 42.46 -3.73
C LYS A 196 15.50 40.99 -3.85
N LYS A 197 16.25 40.43 -2.89
CA LYS A 197 16.81 39.06 -3.02
C LYS A 197 16.27 38.02 -2.02
N LYS A 198 15.39 38.40 -1.10
CA LYS A 198 14.89 37.52 -0.02
C LYS A 198 13.40 37.13 -0.14
N ASP A 199 12.68 37.67 -1.12
CA ASP A 199 11.26 37.37 -1.35
C ASP A 199 11.00 36.06 -2.11
N GLN A 200 12.02 35.45 -2.71
CA GLN A 200 11.83 34.22 -3.51
C GLN A 200 11.76 32.92 -2.68
N ASP A 201 12.12 32.96 -1.39
CA ASP A 201 12.14 31.78 -0.50
C ASP A 201 11.07 31.84 0.61
N LYS A 202 10.18 32.84 0.60
CA LYS A 202 9.08 32.91 1.58
C LYS A 202 7.99 31.92 1.15
N PRO A 203 7.60 30.95 2.01
CA PRO A 203 6.42 30.14 1.74
C PRO A 203 5.21 31.06 1.62
N THR A 204 4.42 30.94 0.55
CA THR A 204 3.17 31.69 0.44
C THR A 204 2.10 31.05 1.33
N GLU A 205 1.11 31.83 1.77
CA GLU A 205 -0.04 31.29 2.52
C GLU A 205 -0.71 30.14 1.76
N GLU A 206 -0.92 30.31 0.45
CA GLU A 206 -1.45 29.27 -0.45
C GLU A 206 -0.57 28.00 -0.53
N ALA A 207 0.75 28.12 -0.28
CA ALA A 207 1.63 26.95 -0.23
C ALA A 207 1.48 26.20 1.10
N VAL A 208 1.32 26.92 2.21
CA VAL A 208 1.04 26.34 3.53
C VAL A 208 -0.32 25.64 3.53
N GLU A 209 -1.36 26.27 3.00
CA GLU A 209 -2.70 25.65 2.85
C GLU A 209 -2.64 24.34 2.04
N ARG A 210 -1.94 24.33 0.90
CA ARG A 210 -1.73 23.09 0.13
C ARG A 210 -0.95 22.01 0.87
N MET A 211 -0.03 22.38 1.77
CA MET A 211 0.68 21.42 2.61
C MET A 211 -0.23 20.86 3.72
N GLU A 212 -1.14 21.68 4.25
CA GLU A 212 -2.17 21.25 5.20
C GLU A 212 -3.12 20.24 4.57
N GLU A 213 -3.68 20.54 3.39
CA GLU A 213 -4.55 19.61 2.64
C GLU A 213 -3.87 18.25 2.40
N ARG A 214 -2.58 18.28 2.03
CA ARG A 214 -1.77 17.07 1.83
C ARG A 214 -1.57 16.27 3.11
N LEU A 215 -1.33 16.95 4.23
CA LEU A 215 -1.17 16.31 5.53
C LEU A 215 -2.48 15.67 5.99
N GLU A 216 -3.60 16.36 5.82
CA GLU A 216 -4.93 15.83 6.13
C GLU A 216 -5.25 14.58 5.29
N ALA A 217 -5.00 14.62 3.99
CA ALA A 217 -5.15 13.46 3.11
C ALA A 217 -4.27 12.28 3.58
N ALA A 218 -3.01 12.53 3.94
CA ALA A 218 -2.11 11.49 4.45
C ALA A 218 -2.58 10.91 5.80
N HIS A 219 -3.16 11.74 6.69
CA HIS A 219 -3.78 11.26 7.92
C HIS A 219 -5.01 10.39 7.64
N MET A 220 -5.86 10.78 6.68
CA MET A 220 -6.99 9.96 6.26
C MET A 220 -6.54 8.61 5.72
N ASP A 221 -5.50 8.58 4.89
CA ASP A 221 -4.94 7.34 4.36
C ASP A 221 -4.32 6.45 5.45
N GLN A 222 -3.60 7.05 6.40
CA GLN A 222 -3.07 6.31 7.56
C GLN A 222 -4.19 5.70 8.40
N LYS A 223 -5.23 6.48 8.71
CA LYS A 223 -6.39 6.00 9.45
C LYS A 223 -7.07 4.85 8.69
N ARG A 224 -7.29 5.02 7.39
CA ARG A 224 -7.89 4.00 6.51
C ARG A 224 -7.07 2.72 6.50
N LEU A 225 -5.73 2.81 6.43
CA LEU A 225 -4.84 1.65 6.48
C LEU A 225 -5.03 0.85 7.76
N PHE A 226 -5.03 1.52 8.93
CA PHE A 226 -5.27 0.83 10.20
C PHE A 226 -6.66 0.19 10.26
N LEU A 227 -7.70 0.88 9.80
CA LEU A 227 -9.05 0.33 9.75
C LEU A 227 -9.10 -0.94 8.89
N ILE A 228 -8.50 -0.93 7.70
CA ILE A 228 -8.43 -2.12 6.83
C ILE A 228 -7.71 -3.26 7.55
N VAL A 229 -6.54 -3.00 8.14
CA VAL A 229 -5.75 -4.03 8.82
C VAL A 229 -6.53 -4.67 9.98
N PHE A 230 -7.11 -3.86 10.86
CA PHE A 230 -7.88 -4.36 12.01
C PHE A 230 -9.17 -5.05 11.59
N GLN A 231 -9.90 -4.49 10.63
CA GLN A 231 -11.10 -5.13 10.09
C GLN A 231 -10.79 -6.50 9.49
N ARG A 232 -9.68 -6.65 8.76
CA ARG A 232 -9.27 -7.93 8.19
C ARG A 232 -8.86 -8.93 9.26
N PHE A 233 -8.15 -8.52 10.31
CA PHE A 233 -7.87 -9.37 11.47
C PHE A 233 -9.14 -9.86 12.15
N ILE A 234 -10.08 -8.94 12.44
CA ILE A 234 -11.37 -9.27 13.05
C ILE A 234 -12.11 -10.29 12.21
N MET A 235 -12.19 -10.05 10.89
CA MET A 235 -12.90 -10.92 9.95
C MET A 235 -12.34 -12.35 9.96
N ILE A 236 -11.02 -12.54 9.82
CA ILE A 236 -10.43 -13.89 9.75
C ILE A 236 -10.44 -14.61 11.11
N LEU A 237 -10.28 -13.87 12.21
CA LEU A 237 -10.33 -14.45 13.55
C LEU A 237 -11.76 -14.88 13.88
N SER A 238 -12.75 -14.04 13.56
CA SER A 238 -14.17 -14.36 13.76
C SER A 238 -14.59 -15.55 12.90
N GLU A 239 -14.16 -15.62 11.63
CA GLU A 239 -14.42 -16.77 10.75
C GLU A 239 -13.86 -18.07 11.36
N HIS A 240 -12.64 -18.03 11.89
CA HIS A 240 -12.02 -19.18 12.55
C HIS A 240 -12.78 -19.60 13.82
N LEU A 241 -13.13 -18.65 14.69
CA LEU A 241 -13.84 -18.92 15.93
C LEU A 241 -15.22 -19.53 15.67
N VAL A 242 -16.00 -18.93 14.74
CA VAL A 242 -17.31 -19.46 14.32
C VAL A 242 -17.18 -20.87 13.74
N ARG A 243 -16.14 -21.12 12.93
CA ARG A 243 -15.91 -22.44 12.34
C ARG A 243 -15.54 -23.48 13.40
N CYS A 244 -14.71 -23.13 14.38
CA CYS A 244 -14.37 -24.02 15.48
C CYS A 244 -15.59 -24.33 16.35
N ASP A 245 -16.43 -23.34 16.65
CA ASP A 245 -17.68 -23.55 17.39
C ASP A 245 -18.64 -24.48 16.63
N THR A 246 -18.85 -24.22 15.33
CA THR A 246 -19.69 -25.05 14.45
C THR A 246 -19.21 -26.49 14.38
N ASP A 247 -17.90 -26.71 14.31
CA ASP A 247 -17.30 -28.03 14.20
C ASP A 247 -17.06 -28.70 15.57
N ALA A 248 -17.44 -28.06 16.68
CA ALA A 248 -17.14 -28.48 18.06
C ALA A 248 -15.65 -28.80 18.30
N ARG A 249 -14.77 -27.93 17.79
CA ARG A 249 -13.31 -28.04 17.89
C ARG A 249 -12.74 -26.92 18.75
N ASP A 250 -11.62 -27.20 19.40
CA ASP A 250 -10.87 -26.20 20.15
C ASP A 250 -10.37 -25.08 19.20
N PRO A 251 -10.68 -23.80 19.48
CA PRO A 251 -10.17 -22.68 18.70
C PRO A 251 -8.66 -22.46 18.87
N ASP A 252 -7.99 -22.96 19.92
CA ASP A 252 -6.58 -22.72 20.25
C ASP A 252 -5.56 -23.45 19.35
N THR A 253 -5.71 -23.27 18.05
CA THR A 253 -4.80 -23.81 17.05
C THR A 253 -3.50 -23.01 16.95
N HIS A 254 -2.46 -23.61 16.37
CA HIS A 254 -1.22 -22.89 16.05
C HIS A 254 -1.48 -21.66 15.16
N TRP A 255 -2.37 -21.78 14.17
CA TRP A 255 -2.76 -20.67 13.29
C TRP A 255 -3.43 -19.54 14.09
N TYR A 256 -4.33 -19.89 15.01
CA TYR A 256 -5.03 -18.92 15.85
C TYR A 256 -4.06 -18.15 16.75
N ARG A 257 -3.20 -18.87 17.50
CA ARG A 257 -2.18 -18.25 18.36
C ARG A 257 -1.23 -17.34 17.58
N SER A 258 -0.81 -17.79 16.40
CA SER A 258 0.03 -16.98 15.51
C SER A 258 -0.70 -15.71 15.08
N THR A 259 -1.95 -15.83 14.63
CA THR A 259 -2.75 -14.69 14.13
C THR A 259 -3.08 -13.68 15.22
N VAL A 260 -3.51 -14.14 16.40
CA VAL A 260 -3.72 -13.27 17.58
C VAL A 260 -2.41 -12.60 18.00
N GLY A 261 -1.29 -13.33 17.96
CA GLY A 261 0.04 -12.77 18.21
C GLY A 261 0.41 -11.66 17.24
N ARG A 262 0.02 -11.77 15.95
CA ARG A 262 0.25 -10.73 14.93
C ARG A 262 -0.66 -9.52 15.10
N LEU A 263 -1.92 -9.72 15.50
CA LEU A 263 -2.81 -8.64 15.89
C LEU A 263 -2.22 -7.83 17.07
N ARG A 264 -1.78 -8.53 18.13
CA ARG A 264 -1.06 -7.92 19.27
C ARG A 264 0.18 -7.17 18.81
N GLN A 265 0.96 -7.76 17.90
CA GLN A 265 2.18 -7.14 17.38
C GLN A 265 1.89 -5.79 16.68
N VAL A 266 0.80 -5.68 15.92
CA VAL A 266 0.40 -4.40 15.30
C VAL A 266 0.10 -3.35 16.35
N PHE A 267 -0.66 -3.70 17.40
CA PHE A 267 -0.93 -2.80 18.52
C PHE A 267 0.34 -2.33 19.23
N LEU A 268 1.27 -3.25 19.51
CA LEU A 268 2.48 -2.95 20.27
C LEU A 268 3.50 -2.13 19.48
N ILE A 269 3.75 -2.47 18.21
CA ILE A 269 4.77 -1.78 17.40
C ILE A 269 4.31 -0.38 17.02
N HIS A 270 3.01 -0.21 16.71
CA HIS A 270 2.47 1.04 16.19
C HIS A 270 1.59 1.78 17.21
N HIS A 271 1.87 1.58 18.50
CA HIS A 271 1.01 2.03 19.59
C HIS A 271 0.70 3.53 19.53
N GLU A 272 1.70 4.38 19.24
CA GLU A 272 1.53 5.83 19.17
C GLU A 272 0.52 6.25 18.10
N GLN A 273 0.53 5.59 16.94
CA GLN A 273 -0.38 5.90 15.84
C GLN A 273 -1.75 5.28 16.08
N VAL A 274 -1.81 4.05 16.59
CA VAL A 274 -3.07 3.37 16.90
C VAL A 274 -3.84 4.09 18.01
N GLN A 275 -3.15 4.62 19.03
CA GLN A 275 -3.76 5.37 20.12
C GLN A 275 -4.52 6.61 19.64
N LYS A 276 -4.02 7.31 18.60
CA LYS A 276 -4.71 8.45 17.98
C LYS A 276 -6.07 8.09 17.37
N TYR A 277 -6.24 6.83 16.99
CA TYR A 277 -7.47 6.33 16.36
C TYR A 277 -8.31 5.43 17.29
N SER A 278 -7.89 5.26 18.55
CA SER A 278 -8.54 4.38 19.55
C SER A 278 -10.05 4.56 19.63
N SER A 279 -10.54 5.80 19.76
CA SER A 279 -11.99 6.08 19.82
C SER A 279 -12.74 5.65 18.55
N THR A 280 -12.15 5.82 17.37
CA THR A 280 -12.75 5.32 16.12
C THR A 280 -12.74 3.79 16.10
N LEU A 281 -11.65 3.16 16.53
CA LEU A 281 -11.50 1.72 16.55
C LEU A 281 -12.51 1.07 17.51
N GLU A 282 -12.68 1.62 18.70
CA GLU A 282 -13.68 1.19 19.69
C GLU A 282 -15.11 1.34 19.17
N THR A 283 -15.41 2.46 18.50
CA THR A 283 -16.78 2.73 18.01
C THR A 283 -17.15 1.88 16.78
N LEU A 284 -16.19 1.62 15.87
CA LEU A 284 -16.49 1.03 14.57
C LEU A 284 -16.08 -0.44 14.42
N LEU A 285 -15.05 -0.91 15.15
CA LEU A 285 -14.44 -2.23 14.93
C LEU A 285 -14.45 -3.11 16.17
N PHE A 286 -14.01 -2.59 17.31
CA PHE A 286 -13.89 -3.31 18.57
C PHE A 286 -15.08 -2.98 19.49
N THR A 287 -16.27 -3.24 18.98
CA THR A 287 -17.54 -3.01 19.69
C THR A 287 -17.84 -4.14 20.67
N GLN A 288 -18.83 -3.93 21.56
CA GLN A 288 -19.22 -4.93 22.56
C GLN A 288 -19.78 -6.23 21.97
N ASP A 289 -20.22 -6.20 20.70
CA ASP A 289 -20.75 -7.37 19.99
C ASP A 289 -19.63 -8.25 19.40
N LEU A 290 -18.38 -7.80 19.44
CA LEU A 290 -17.24 -8.57 18.96
C LEU A 290 -16.92 -9.72 19.92
N ASP A 291 -16.45 -10.85 19.37
CA ASP A 291 -16.05 -12.01 20.17
C ASP A 291 -15.05 -11.59 21.29
N PRO A 292 -15.30 -12.00 22.54
CA PRO A 292 -14.48 -11.61 23.68
C PRO A 292 -12.99 -11.89 23.50
N HIS A 293 -12.60 -12.97 22.82
CA HIS A 293 -11.19 -13.31 22.64
C HIS A 293 -10.45 -12.29 21.77
N ILE A 294 -11.14 -11.69 20.80
CA ILE A 294 -10.58 -10.66 19.92
C ILE A 294 -10.63 -9.31 20.65
N LEU A 295 -11.76 -9.00 21.29
CA LEU A 295 -11.98 -7.75 22.01
C LEU A 295 -10.99 -7.57 23.17
N ASP A 296 -10.66 -8.65 23.88
CA ASP A 296 -9.68 -8.65 24.98
C ASP A 296 -8.29 -8.18 24.52
N VAL A 297 -7.90 -8.44 23.27
CA VAL A 297 -6.62 -7.97 22.72
C VAL A 297 -6.61 -6.44 22.65
N PHE A 298 -7.73 -5.82 22.24
CA PHE A 298 -7.86 -4.38 22.18
C PHE A 298 -7.92 -3.77 23.59
N HIS A 299 -8.67 -4.36 24.52
CA HIS A 299 -8.69 -3.90 25.92
C HIS A 299 -7.32 -3.96 26.59
N GLN A 300 -6.56 -5.04 26.35
CA GLN A 300 -5.16 -5.15 26.81
C GLN A 300 -4.30 -4.01 26.28
N PHE A 301 -4.47 -3.63 25.01
CA PHE A 301 -3.77 -2.49 24.43
C PHE A 301 -4.17 -1.17 25.11
N ILE A 302 -5.47 -0.90 25.28
CA ILE A 302 -5.95 0.33 25.93
C ILE A 302 -5.43 0.43 27.37
N ALA A 303 -5.38 -0.68 28.11
CA ALA A 303 -4.87 -0.73 29.48
C ALA A 303 -3.38 -0.38 29.61
N LEU A 304 -2.59 -0.47 28.53
CA LEU A 304 -1.19 -0.02 28.54
C LEU A 304 -1.06 1.51 28.43
N THR A 305 -2.12 2.18 28.00
CA THR A 305 -2.16 3.63 27.72
C THR A 305 -3.11 4.41 28.65
N ALA A 306 -3.84 3.70 29.51
CA ALA A 306 -4.71 4.24 30.55
C ALA A 306 -3.90 4.61 31.81
#